data_AF-A0A1T4P075-F1
#
_entry.id   AF-A0A1T4P075-F1
#
_cell.length_a   1.000
_cell.length_b   1.000
_cell.length_c   1.000
_cell.angle_alpha   90.00
_cell.angle_beta   90.00
_cell.angle_gamma   90.00
#
_symmetry.space_group_name_H-M   'P 1'
#
loop_
_entity.id
_entity.type
_entity.pdbx_description
1 polymer ?
#
loop_
_entity_poly.entity_id
_entity_poly.type
_entity_poly.pdbx_seq_one_letter_code
_entity_poly.pdbx_strand_id
1 'polypeptide(L)'
;MINVSKEWLYDQYIVQNKTVRQIADKCGYSKDTLAHKLSDYGIKKTLIKPYQEYEWLYNEYIVKGRTTKDIAKQFSVRQETIVRNCNNFGILRKAEPVFTKEFLYNEHIIKHKSMLQIAKETNRNNTTVRKYMDLYNIPVWTCHDNTNEYIDRNDGITDVKVFDAYGKYINTFTIDTSEIDKVKKYKWIIVEDNIVNGRTKYRVVTGKHPTIILGRYLLNIEDKDIIVDHTDNNPLNNCLSNLRRATRSQNQMNHGLQTNNTSGFTGVVKNKNKWHVQLRNKTKNYHFGNYKNLCDAVYARYIAECEIFGEFRNTQNDEEIFEQINLCNSKESIRRFVIELINSHK
;
A
#
# COMPACT_ATOMS: atom_id res chain seq x y z
N MET A 1 -21.11 -76.68 -37.50
CA MET A 1 -20.33 -75.52 -37.00
C MET A 1 -19.55 -74.93 -38.15
N ILE A 2 -19.56 -73.61 -38.32
CA ILE A 2 -18.77 -72.92 -39.37
C ILE A 2 -17.29 -73.06 -39.01
N ASN A 3 -16.42 -73.41 -39.97
CA ASN A 3 -14.98 -73.46 -39.74
C ASN A 3 -14.43 -72.02 -39.59
N VAL A 4 -14.04 -71.64 -38.37
CA VAL A 4 -13.53 -70.29 -38.05
C VAL A 4 -12.01 -70.25 -38.28
N SER A 5 -11.61 -69.97 -39.52
CA SER A 5 -10.19 -69.74 -39.88
C SER A 5 -9.69 -68.38 -39.38
N LYS A 6 -8.36 -68.20 -39.36
CA LYS A 6 -7.71 -66.93 -38.97
C LYS A 6 -8.14 -65.78 -39.87
N GLU A 7 -8.20 -66.01 -41.18
CA GLU A 7 -8.56 -65.02 -42.19
C GLU A 7 -10.03 -64.60 -42.07
N TRP A 8 -10.91 -65.57 -41.87
CA TRP A 8 -12.34 -65.32 -41.70
C TRP A 8 -12.63 -64.53 -40.42
N LEU A 9 -11.96 -64.90 -39.32
CA LEU A 9 -12.13 -64.20 -38.05
C LEU A 9 -11.57 -62.78 -38.10
N TYR A 10 -10.46 -62.56 -38.82
CA TYR A 10 -9.90 -61.24 -39.09
C TYR A 10 -10.87 -60.37 -39.91
N ASP A 11 -11.44 -60.90 -40.99
CA ASP A 11 -12.41 -60.18 -41.82
C ASP A 11 -13.65 -59.78 -41.00
N GLN A 12 -14.25 -60.71 -40.25
CA GLN A 12 -15.44 -60.41 -39.47
C GLN A 12 -15.17 -59.44 -38.30
N TYR A 13 -14.05 -59.58 -37.61
CA TYR A 13 -13.76 -58.84 -36.37
C TYR A 13 -13.07 -57.49 -36.58
N ILE A 14 -12.14 -57.41 -37.55
CA ILE A 14 -11.37 -56.21 -37.88
C ILE A 14 -12.01 -55.46 -39.06
N VAL A 15 -12.19 -56.11 -40.22
CA VAL A 15 -12.63 -55.43 -41.45
C VAL A 15 -14.11 -55.02 -41.37
N GLN A 16 -14.99 -55.94 -40.99
CA GLN A 16 -16.43 -55.69 -40.85
C GLN A 16 -16.80 -55.10 -39.48
N ASN A 17 -15.81 -54.86 -38.62
CA ASN A 17 -15.95 -54.21 -37.32
C ASN A 17 -16.99 -54.85 -36.37
N LYS A 18 -17.33 -56.14 -36.53
CA LYS A 18 -18.34 -56.81 -35.68
C LYS A 18 -17.81 -57.04 -34.27
N THR A 19 -18.72 -57.15 -33.30
CA THR A 19 -18.38 -57.52 -31.92
C THR A 19 -18.19 -59.03 -31.79
N VAL A 20 -17.41 -59.47 -30.80
CA VAL A 20 -17.21 -60.92 -30.51
C VAL A 20 -18.55 -61.62 -30.31
N ARG A 21 -19.53 -60.94 -29.72
CA ARG A 21 -20.89 -61.45 -29.49
C ARG A 21 -21.66 -61.67 -30.80
N GLN A 22 -21.65 -60.69 -31.71
CA GLN A 22 -22.31 -60.83 -33.01
C GLN A 22 -21.69 -61.95 -33.86
N ILE A 23 -20.38 -62.18 -33.73
CA ILE A 23 -19.70 -63.29 -34.41
C ILE A 23 -20.10 -64.62 -33.75
N ALA A 24 -20.10 -64.69 -32.42
CA ALA A 24 -20.53 -65.85 -31.63
C ALA A 24 -21.92 -66.35 -32.02
N ASP A 25 -22.89 -65.43 -32.06
CA ASP A 25 -24.28 -65.71 -32.41
C ASP A 25 -24.42 -66.24 -33.85
N LYS A 26 -23.53 -65.81 -34.76
CA LYS A 26 -23.54 -66.22 -36.18
C LYS A 26 -22.89 -67.59 -36.42
N CYS A 27 -21.82 -67.92 -35.70
CA CYS A 27 -21.08 -69.18 -35.92
C CYS A 27 -21.43 -70.30 -34.93
N GLY A 28 -22.25 -70.01 -33.90
CA GLY A 28 -22.67 -70.98 -32.88
C GLY A 28 -21.58 -71.32 -31.87
N TYR A 29 -20.58 -70.45 -31.71
CA TYR A 29 -19.52 -70.60 -30.71
C TYR A 29 -19.83 -69.74 -29.49
N SER A 30 -19.30 -70.08 -28.31
CA SER A 30 -19.37 -69.17 -27.17
C SER A 30 -18.48 -67.94 -27.39
N LYS A 31 -18.85 -66.82 -26.76
CA LYS A 31 -18.05 -65.58 -26.79
C LYS A 31 -16.62 -65.82 -26.31
N ASP A 32 -16.44 -66.69 -25.33
CA ASP A 32 -15.16 -66.96 -24.68
C ASP A 32 -14.27 -67.82 -25.58
N THR A 33 -14.85 -68.81 -26.28
CA THR A 33 -14.13 -69.58 -27.29
C THR A 33 -13.63 -68.72 -28.44
N LEU A 34 -14.42 -67.74 -28.91
CA LEU A 34 -13.96 -66.79 -29.91
C LEU A 34 -12.92 -65.82 -29.38
N ALA A 35 -13.03 -65.38 -28.13
CA ALA A 35 -12.02 -64.53 -27.50
C ALA A 35 -10.65 -65.23 -27.39
N HIS A 36 -10.65 -66.52 -27.02
CA HIS A 36 -9.43 -67.34 -27.02
C HIS A 36 -8.84 -67.47 -28.43
N LYS A 37 -9.66 -67.80 -29.45
CA LYS A 37 -9.19 -67.88 -30.84
C LYS A 37 -8.61 -66.55 -31.36
N LEU A 38 -9.22 -65.42 -31.02
CA LEU A 38 -8.67 -64.09 -31.35
C LEU A 38 -7.29 -63.87 -30.70
N SER A 39 -7.12 -64.31 -29.45
CA SER A 39 -5.85 -64.25 -28.72
C SER A 39 -4.79 -65.17 -29.33
N ASP A 40 -5.14 -66.44 -29.62
CA ASP A 40 -4.24 -67.43 -30.21
C ASP A 40 -3.74 -67.00 -31.60
N TYR A 41 -4.61 -66.34 -32.38
CA TYR A 41 -4.25 -65.78 -33.68
C TYR A 41 -3.58 -64.41 -33.61
N GLY A 42 -3.45 -63.81 -32.42
CA GLY A 42 -2.85 -62.50 -32.20
C GLY A 42 -3.68 -61.33 -32.75
N ILE A 43 -4.96 -61.52 -33.00
CA ILE A 43 -5.85 -60.51 -33.59
C ILE A 43 -6.37 -59.58 -32.49
N LYS A 44 -5.86 -58.35 -32.44
CA LYS A 44 -6.29 -57.31 -31.50
C LYS A 44 -7.04 -56.19 -32.23
N LYS A 45 -8.21 -55.82 -31.73
CA LYS A 45 -9.00 -54.71 -32.26
C LYS A 45 -8.61 -53.41 -31.58
N THR A 46 -7.89 -52.53 -32.29
CA THR A 46 -7.58 -51.19 -31.81
C THR A 46 -8.78 -50.29 -32.11
N LEU A 47 -9.66 -50.07 -31.12
CA LEU A 47 -10.76 -49.12 -31.24
C LEU A 47 -10.20 -47.69 -31.13
N ILE A 48 -10.02 -47.00 -32.24
CA ILE A 48 -9.67 -45.58 -32.25
C ILE A 48 -10.87 -44.80 -31.70
N LYS A 49 -10.67 -44.08 -30.60
CA LYS A 49 -11.71 -43.23 -30.00
C LYS A 49 -11.78 -41.89 -30.74
N PRO A 50 -12.95 -41.24 -30.80
CA PRO A 50 -13.12 -39.98 -31.54
C PRO A 50 -12.11 -38.88 -31.15
N TYR A 51 -11.76 -38.75 -29.87
CA TYR A 51 -10.76 -37.78 -29.39
C TYR A 51 -9.31 -38.10 -29.76
N GLN A 52 -9.05 -39.23 -30.43
CA GLN A 52 -7.77 -39.61 -31.01
C GLN A 52 -7.70 -39.29 -32.51
N GLU A 53 -8.76 -38.72 -33.08
CA GLU A 53 -8.80 -38.23 -34.46
C GLU A 53 -8.61 -36.72 -34.46
N TYR A 54 -7.73 -36.23 -35.35
CA TYR A 54 -7.41 -34.81 -35.49
C TYR A 54 -8.68 -33.98 -35.73
N GLU A 55 -9.48 -34.37 -36.72
CA GLU A 55 -10.60 -33.58 -37.22
C GLU A 55 -11.73 -33.48 -36.19
N TRP A 56 -12.02 -34.58 -35.50
CA TRP A 56 -13.01 -34.59 -34.43
C TRP A 56 -12.54 -33.74 -33.24
N LEU A 57 -11.28 -33.92 -32.81
CA LEU A 57 -10.75 -33.18 -31.68
C LEU A 57 -10.64 -31.68 -31.98
N TYR A 58 -10.23 -31.31 -33.18
CA TYR A 58 -10.17 -29.92 -33.64
C TYR A 58 -11.57 -29.27 -33.62
N ASN A 59 -12.58 -29.94 -34.20
CA ASN A 59 -13.93 -29.40 -34.22
C ASN A 59 -14.53 -29.23 -32.82
N GLU A 60 -14.33 -30.18 -31.92
CA GLU A 60 -14.88 -30.10 -30.56
C GLU A 60 -14.12 -29.09 -29.69
N TYR A 61 -12.79 -29.06 -29.79
CA TYR A 61 -11.94 -28.26 -28.92
C TYR A 61 -11.78 -26.81 -29.40
N ILE A 62 -11.62 -26.59 -30.71
CA ILE A 62 -11.43 -25.25 -31.31
C ILE A 62 -12.77 -24.67 -31.77
N VAL A 63 -13.49 -25.35 -32.67
CA VAL A 63 -14.70 -24.78 -33.31
C VAL A 63 -15.86 -24.65 -32.33
N LYS A 64 -16.12 -25.69 -31.53
CA LYS A 64 -17.16 -25.68 -30.49
C LYS A 64 -16.68 -25.11 -29.15
N GLY A 65 -15.39 -24.80 -29.02
CA GLY A 65 -14.81 -24.15 -27.84
C GLY A 65 -14.85 -24.94 -26.53
N ARG A 66 -15.11 -26.27 -26.56
CA ARG A 66 -15.19 -27.10 -25.34
C ARG A 66 -13.85 -27.16 -24.62
N THR A 67 -13.86 -27.32 -23.30
CA THR A 67 -12.61 -27.48 -22.55
C THR A 67 -12.10 -28.92 -22.63
N THR A 68 -10.79 -29.12 -22.44
CA THR A 68 -10.21 -30.49 -22.35
C THR A 68 -10.83 -31.30 -21.22
N LYS A 69 -11.31 -30.64 -20.16
CA LYS A 69 -11.99 -31.25 -19.03
C LYS A 69 -13.37 -31.78 -19.41
N ASP A 70 -14.14 -31.02 -20.20
CA ASP A 70 -15.48 -31.42 -20.66
C ASP A 70 -15.41 -32.58 -21.65
N ILE A 71 -14.43 -32.56 -22.54
CA ILE A 71 -14.16 -33.65 -23.48
C ILE A 71 -13.74 -34.91 -22.71
N ALA A 72 -12.82 -34.77 -21.74
CA ALA A 72 -12.37 -35.88 -20.91
C ALA A 72 -13.52 -36.52 -20.12
N LYS A 73 -14.43 -35.70 -19.56
CA LYS A 73 -15.62 -36.16 -18.84
C LYS A 73 -16.56 -36.97 -19.74
N GLN A 74 -16.76 -36.55 -21.00
CA GLN A 74 -17.61 -37.27 -21.95
C GLN A 74 -17.14 -38.71 -22.20
N PHE A 75 -15.83 -38.92 -22.29
CA PHE A 75 -15.25 -40.23 -22.56
C PHE A 75 -14.77 -40.98 -21.32
N SER A 76 -15.02 -40.43 -20.12
CA SER A 76 -14.53 -40.96 -18.84
C SER A 76 -13.02 -41.23 -18.86
N VAL A 77 -12.26 -40.30 -19.43
CA VAL A 77 -10.78 -40.36 -19.46
C VAL A 77 -10.19 -39.25 -18.59
N ARG A 78 -8.90 -39.40 -18.28
CA ARG A 78 -8.12 -38.34 -17.61
C ARG A 78 -7.93 -37.15 -18.55
N GLN A 79 -7.96 -35.92 -18.01
CA GLN A 79 -7.81 -34.68 -18.79
C GLN A 79 -6.50 -34.66 -19.58
N GLU A 80 -5.44 -35.21 -19.00
CA GLU A 80 -4.10 -35.29 -19.57
C GLU A 80 -4.07 -36.08 -20.88
N THR A 81 -4.96 -37.06 -21.06
CA THR A 81 -5.09 -37.81 -22.32
C THR A 81 -5.50 -36.92 -23.47
N ILE A 82 -6.45 -36.01 -23.23
CA ILE A 82 -6.93 -35.06 -24.24
C ILE A 82 -5.86 -34.01 -24.52
N VAL A 83 -5.20 -33.50 -23.48
CA VAL A 83 -4.09 -32.55 -23.61
C VAL A 83 -2.95 -33.14 -24.46
N ARG A 84 -2.57 -34.41 -24.19
CA ARG A 84 -1.54 -35.11 -24.97
C ARG A 84 -1.92 -35.23 -26.44
N ASN A 85 -3.17 -35.57 -26.75
CA ASN A 85 -3.62 -35.65 -28.14
C ASN A 85 -3.62 -34.27 -28.81
N CYS A 86 -4.10 -33.21 -28.13
CA CYS A 86 -4.01 -31.85 -28.66
C CYS A 86 -2.56 -31.46 -28.97
N ASN A 87 -1.62 -31.77 -28.07
CA ASN A 87 -0.20 -31.48 -28.26
C ASN A 87 0.40 -32.28 -29.44
N ASN A 88 0.11 -33.57 -29.53
CA ASN A 88 0.57 -34.44 -30.62
C ASN A 88 0.05 -33.94 -31.99
N PHE A 89 -1.16 -33.38 -32.01
CA PHE A 89 -1.79 -32.82 -33.20
C PHE A 89 -1.46 -31.34 -33.46
N GLY A 90 -0.68 -30.69 -32.59
CA GLY A 90 -0.39 -29.26 -32.71
C GLY A 90 -1.62 -28.35 -32.55
N ILE A 91 -2.69 -28.83 -31.92
CA ILE A 91 -3.93 -28.07 -31.69
C ILE A 91 -3.71 -27.11 -30.51
N LEU A 92 -3.33 -25.87 -30.81
CA LEU A 92 -3.08 -24.82 -29.83
C LEU A 92 -4.30 -23.92 -29.67
N ARG A 93 -4.92 -23.91 -28.49
CA ARG A 93 -5.93 -22.90 -28.14
C ARG A 93 -5.20 -21.65 -27.66
N LYS A 94 -5.21 -20.57 -28.46
CA LYS A 94 -4.85 -19.24 -27.95
C LYS A 94 -5.93 -18.86 -26.93
N ALA A 95 -5.55 -18.72 -25.66
CA ALA A 95 -6.46 -18.19 -24.66
C ALA A 95 -6.84 -16.77 -25.06
N GLU A 96 -8.13 -16.46 -25.10
CA GLU A 96 -8.55 -15.07 -25.21
C GLU A 96 -7.97 -14.27 -24.05
N PRO A 97 -7.46 -13.05 -24.31
CA PRO A 97 -6.87 -12.25 -23.26
C PRO A 97 -7.94 -11.89 -22.23
N VAL A 98 -7.66 -12.22 -20.96
CA VAL A 98 -8.56 -11.96 -19.83
C VAL A 98 -8.81 -10.45 -19.65
N PHE A 99 -7.85 -9.63 -20.06
CA PHE A 99 -7.94 -8.18 -20.05
C PHE A 99 -7.55 -7.62 -21.41
N THR A 100 -8.32 -6.66 -21.94
CA THR A 100 -7.91 -5.91 -23.13
C THR A 100 -6.96 -4.78 -22.74
N LYS A 101 -6.13 -4.35 -23.70
CA LYS A 101 -5.24 -3.18 -23.52
C LYS A 101 -6.03 -1.93 -23.14
N GLU A 102 -7.14 -1.68 -23.83
CA GLU A 102 -8.02 -0.53 -23.60
C GLU A 102 -8.65 -0.54 -22.20
N PHE A 103 -9.13 -1.71 -21.74
CA PHE A 103 -9.68 -1.85 -20.41
C PHE A 103 -8.63 -1.50 -19.34
N LEU A 104 -7.44 -2.10 -19.43
CA LEU A 104 -6.38 -1.84 -18.46
C LEU A 104 -5.90 -0.39 -18.52
N TYR A 105 -5.79 0.21 -19.70
CA TYR A 105 -5.39 1.60 -19.85
C TYR A 105 -6.43 2.55 -19.23
N ASN A 106 -7.71 2.34 -19.51
CA ASN A 106 -8.78 3.18 -18.97
C ASN A 106 -8.91 3.05 -17.45
N GLU A 107 -8.90 1.83 -16.92
CA GLU A 107 -9.01 1.62 -15.46
C GLU A 107 -7.76 2.10 -14.72
N HIS A 108 -6.57 1.82 -15.25
CA HIS A 108 -5.31 2.11 -14.56
C HIS A 108 -4.83 3.55 -14.74
N ILE A 109 -4.78 4.02 -15.98
CA ILE A 109 -4.19 5.32 -16.34
C ILE A 109 -5.21 6.44 -16.22
N ILE A 110 -6.43 6.25 -16.76
CA ILE A 110 -7.44 7.31 -16.79
C ILE A 110 -8.19 7.40 -15.45
N LYS A 111 -8.62 6.27 -14.91
CA LYS A 111 -9.36 6.22 -13.63
C LYS A 111 -8.47 6.08 -12.40
N HIS A 112 -7.14 6.05 -12.58
CA HIS A 112 -6.16 5.96 -11.50
C HIS A 112 -6.36 4.79 -10.53
N LYS A 113 -6.95 3.66 -10.99
CA LYS A 113 -7.13 2.48 -10.13
C LYS A 113 -5.84 1.71 -9.99
N SER A 114 -5.55 1.22 -8.77
CA SER A 114 -4.39 0.34 -8.55
C SER A 114 -4.61 -1.07 -9.11
N MET A 115 -3.53 -1.80 -9.38
CA MET A 115 -3.60 -3.21 -9.79
C MET A 115 -4.42 -4.07 -8.83
N LEU A 116 -4.34 -3.78 -7.52
CA LEU A 116 -5.06 -4.51 -6.47
C LEU A 116 -6.56 -4.23 -6.52
N GLN A 117 -6.97 -2.99 -6.80
CA GLN A 117 -8.38 -2.64 -7.00
C GLN A 117 -8.93 -3.31 -8.25
N ILE A 118 -8.22 -3.22 -9.38
CA ILE A 118 -8.60 -3.90 -10.63
C ILE A 118 -8.72 -5.41 -10.40
N ALA A 119 -7.76 -6.01 -9.69
CA ALA A 119 -7.78 -7.42 -9.34
C ALA A 119 -9.03 -7.79 -8.51
N LYS A 120 -9.36 -6.99 -7.49
CA LYS A 120 -10.54 -7.20 -6.64
C LYS A 120 -11.86 -7.09 -7.43
N GLU A 121 -12.01 -6.03 -8.23
CA GLU A 121 -13.22 -5.79 -9.04
C GLU A 121 -13.42 -6.87 -10.11
N THR A 122 -12.33 -7.34 -10.71
CA THR A 122 -12.36 -8.38 -11.75
C THR A 122 -12.36 -9.80 -11.17
N ASN A 123 -12.31 -9.93 -9.84
CA ASN A 123 -12.16 -11.18 -9.11
C ASN A 123 -10.98 -12.03 -9.63
N ARG A 124 -9.84 -11.37 -9.88
CA ARG A 124 -8.58 -11.96 -10.36
C ARG A 124 -7.44 -11.71 -9.37
N ASN A 125 -6.32 -12.39 -9.60
CA ASN A 125 -5.09 -12.16 -8.86
C ASN A 125 -4.36 -10.92 -9.41
N ASN A 126 -3.74 -10.12 -8.53
CA ASN A 126 -2.96 -8.94 -8.93
C ASN A 126 -1.77 -9.27 -9.84
N THR A 127 -1.18 -10.46 -9.70
CA THR A 127 -0.12 -10.97 -10.57
C THR A 127 -0.61 -11.16 -12.00
N THR A 128 -1.86 -11.56 -12.19
CA THR A 128 -2.49 -11.65 -13.51
C THR A 128 -2.64 -10.26 -14.12
N VAL A 129 -3.16 -9.29 -13.36
CA VAL A 129 -3.27 -7.89 -13.82
C VAL A 129 -1.90 -7.35 -14.23
N ARG A 130 -0.87 -7.57 -13.39
CA ARG A 130 0.51 -7.19 -13.67
C ARG A 130 1.03 -7.80 -14.97
N LYS A 131 0.86 -9.10 -15.16
CA LYS A 131 1.28 -9.81 -16.37
C LYS A 131 0.70 -9.20 -17.65
N TYR A 132 -0.59 -8.83 -17.63
CA TYR A 132 -1.22 -8.20 -18.81
C TYR A 132 -0.79 -6.74 -18.99
N MET A 133 -0.57 -5.98 -17.92
CA MET A 133 0.00 -4.64 -18.04
C MET A 133 1.41 -4.68 -18.65
N ASP A 134 2.25 -5.61 -18.20
CA ASP A 134 3.59 -5.84 -18.77
C ASP A 134 3.49 -6.26 -20.25
N LEU A 135 2.56 -7.17 -20.59
CA LEU A 135 2.33 -7.62 -21.97
C LEU A 135 1.94 -6.47 -22.92
N TYR A 136 1.20 -5.48 -22.43
CA TYR A 136 0.74 -4.34 -23.22
C TYR A 136 1.60 -3.10 -23.09
N ASN A 137 2.74 -3.20 -22.39
CA ASN A 137 3.62 -2.08 -22.04
C ASN A 137 2.85 -0.92 -21.38
N ILE A 138 1.85 -1.24 -20.55
CA ILE A 138 1.13 -0.24 -19.76
C ILE A 138 1.97 0.06 -18.51
N PRO A 139 2.34 1.32 -18.26
CA PRO A 139 3.15 1.67 -17.11
C PRO A 139 2.40 1.33 -15.82
N VAL A 140 3.08 0.64 -14.91
CA VAL A 140 2.49 0.14 -13.69
C VAL A 140 2.95 0.96 -12.49
N TRP A 141 1.95 1.39 -11.75
CA TRP A 141 2.03 2.13 -10.51
C TRP A 141 2.49 1.18 -9.39
N THR A 142 3.79 0.89 -9.30
CA THR A 142 4.26 0.13 -8.12
C THR A 142 4.24 1.03 -6.89
N CYS A 143 4.31 0.43 -5.70
CA CYS A 143 4.62 1.19 -4.49
C CYS A 143 5.96 1.94 -4.59
N HIS A 144 6.77 1.69 -5.61
CA HIS A 144 8.00 2.41 -5.95
C HIS A 144 7.86 3.40 -7.11
N ASP A 145 6.84 3.25 -7.99
CA ASP A 145 6.64 4.07 -9.21
C ASP A 145 5.53 5.11 -9.07
N ASN A 146 4.67 5.02 -8.04
CA ASN A 146 3.74 6.11 -7.71
C ASN A 146 4.50 7.29 -7.16
N THR A 147 4.79 8.26 -8.03
CA THR A 147 5.20 9.59 -7.62
C THR A 147 4.09 10.22 -6.78
N ASN A 148 4.47 11.00 -5.78
CA ASN A 148 3.53 11.89 -5.10
C ASN A 148 2.88 12.84 -6.13
N GLU A 149 1.66 13.30 -5.87
CA GLU A 149 1.02 14.33 -6.68
C GLU A 149 1.42 15.69 -6.11
N TYR A 150 1.87 16.59 -6.98
CA TYR A 150 2.37 17.92 -6.62
C TYR A 150 1.39 18.97 -7.15
N ILE A 151 0.84 19.78 -6.27
CA ILE A 151 -0.08 20.87 -6.60
C ILE A 151 0.58 22.18 -6.20
N ASP A 152 0.97 22.97 -7.18
CA ASP A 152 1.48 24.32 -6.95
C ASP A 152 0.32 25.24 -6.56
N ARG A 153 0.45 25.92 -5.43
CA ARG A 153 -0.54 26.89 -4.95
C ARG A 153 -0.41 28.27 -5.63
N ASN A 154 0.66 28.49 -6.39
CA ASN A 154 1.04 29.77 -7.00
C ASN A 154 1.42 30.88 -6.00
N ASP A 155 1.73 30.51 -4.75
CA ASP A 155 2.21 31.40 -3.68
C ASP A 155 3.67 31.11 -3.27
N GLY A 156 4.35 30.24 -4.03
CA GLY A 156 5.68 29.73 -3.72
C GLY A 156 5.69 28.47 -2.84
N ILE A 157 4.51 27.93 -2.50
CA ILE A 157 4.34 26.68 -1.76
C ILE A 157 3.68 25.64 -2.67
N THR A 158 4.10 24.39 -2.51
CA THR A 158 3.52 23.23 -3.19
C THR A 158 2.98 22.23 -2.19
N ASP A 159 1.75 21.79 -2.43
CA ASP A 159 1.10 20.68 -1.74
C ASP A 159 1.52 19.36 -2.36
N VAL A 160 2.04 18.46 -1.53
CA VAL A 160 2.45 17.12 -1.95
C VAL A 160 1.50 16.10 -1.34
N LYS A 161 0.59 15.57 -2.17
CA LYS A 161 -0.34 14.53 -1.75
C LYS A 161 0.36 13.17 -1.69
N VAL A 162 0.12 12.47 -0.60
CA VAL A 162 0.66 11.14 -0.33
C VAL A 162 -0.45 10.11 -0.42
N PHE A 163 -0.16 9.02 -1.12
CA PHE A 163 -1.08 7.91 -1.34
C PHE A 163 -0.46 6.61 -0.84
N ASP A 164 -1.31 5.67 -0.42
CA ASP A 164 -0.88 4.32 -0.06
C ASP A 164 -0.55 3.46 -1.28
N ALA A 165 -0.18 2.19 -1.04
CA ALA A 165 0.11 1.23 -2.10
C ALA A 165 -1.12 0.90 -2.99
N TYR A 166 -2.33 1.20 -2.53
CA TYR A 166 -3.58 0.97 -3.23
C TYR A 166 -4.07 2.21 -3.99
N GLY A 167 -3.35 3.34 -3.93
CA GLY A 167 -3.74 4.61 -4.53
C GLY A 167 -4.76 5.39 -3.69
N LYS A 168 -5.01 4.99 -2.44
CA LYS A 168 -5.87 5.74 -1.53
C LYS A 168 -5.09 6.93 -0.97
N TYR A 169 -5.70 8.11 -1.00
CA TYR A 169 -5.17 9.30 -0.37
C TYR A 169 -4.98 9.07 1.13
N ILE A 170 -3.79 9.40 1.64
CA ILE A 170 -3.44 9.32 3.06
C ILE A 170 -3.48 10.71 3.67
N ASN A 171 -2.59 11.60 3.23
CA ASN A 171 -2.48 12.96 3.75
C ASN A 171 -1.63 13.82 2.79
N THR A 172 -1.50 15.11 3.09
CA THR A 172 -0.72 16.08 2.30
C THR A 172 0.33 16.73 3.19
N PHE A 173 1.50 17.00 2.65
CA PHE A 173 2.51 17.86 3.29
C PHE A 173 2.88 19.01 2.36
N THR A 174 3.26 20.16 2.91
CA THR A 174 3.68 21.35 2.16
C THR A 174 5.19 21.45 2.08
N ILE A 175 5.71 21.96 0.97
CA ILE A 175 7.12 22.32 0.76
C ILE A 175 7.21 23.63 -0.02
N ASP A 176 8.37 24.27 0.00
CA ASP A 176 8.64 25.37 -0.92
C ASP A 176 8.72 24.85 -2.36
N THR A 177 8.13 25.61 -3.29
CA THR A 177 8.12 25.28 -4.72
C THR A 177 9.54 25.19 -5.30
N SER A 178 10.51 25.93 -4.75
CA SER A 178 11.92 25.85 -5.16
C SER A 178 12.60 24.51 -4.86
N GLU A 179 12.07 23.73 -3.91
CA GLU A 179 12.66 22.47 -3.46
C GLU A 179 12.09 21.24 -4.18
N ILE A 180 11.10 21.43 -5.06
CA ILE A 180 10.41 20.36 -5.80
C ILE A 180 11.39 19.45 -6.53
N ASP A 181 12.41 20.00 -7.19
CA ASP A 181 13.36 19.20 -7.97
C ASP A 181 14.20 18.26 -7.10
N LYS A 182 14.44 18.62 -5.83
CA LYS A 182 15.10 17.73 -4.87
C LYS A 182 14.14 16.67 -4.36
N VAL A 183 12.89 17.04 -4.09
CA VAL A 183 11.85 16.17 -3.51
C VAL A 183 11.35 15.14 -4.53
N LYS A 184 11.18 15.52 -5.80
CA LYS A 184 10.71 14.64 -6.90
C LYS A 184 11.61 13.43 -7.17
N LYS A 185 12.87 13.46 -6.72
CA LYS A 185 13.82 12.34 -6.86
C LYS A 185 13.39 11.09 -6.09
N TYR A 186 12.57 11.27 -5.05
CA TYR A 186 12.17 10.19 -4.17
C TYR A 186 10.66 10.12 -4.04
N LYS A 187 10.17 8.93 -3.71
CA LYS A 187 8.81 8.73 -3.26
C LYS A 187 8.73 8.93 -1.74
N TRP A 188 7.87 9.84 -1.32
CA TRP A 188 7.64 10.18 0.08
C TRP A 188 6.38 9.51 0.60
N ILE A 189 6.46 9.06 1.84
CA ILE A 189 5.37 8.49 2.63
C ILE A 189 5.24 9.27 3.94
N ILE A 190 4.02 9.31 4.47
CA ILE A 190 3.75 9.85 5.80
C ILE A 190 3.60 8.66 6.73
N VAL A 191 4.44 8.65 7.77
CA VAL A 191 4.46 7.59 8.77
C VAL A 191 3.98 8.19 10.09
N GLU A 192 3.08 7.48 10.74
CA GLU A 192 2.72 7.75 12.13
C GLU A 192 3.90 7.41 13.03
N ASP A 193 4.33 8.40 13.80
CA ASP A 193 5.32 8.26 14.85
C ASP A 193 4.61 8.05 16.21
N ASN A 194 5.34 8.21 17.30
CA ASN A 194 4.80 8.07 18.65
C ASN A 194 3.68 9.07 18.96
N ILE A 195 2.75 8.64 19.81
CA ILE A 195 1.77 9.51 20.45
C ILE A 195 2.47 10.28 21.57
N VAL A 196 2.46 11.61 21.49
CA VAL A 196 3.00 12.48 22.54
C VAL A 196 1.87 13.39 23.00
N ASN A 197 1.55 13.35 24.30
CA ASN A 197 0.47 14.15 24.89
C ASN A 197 -0.88 13.97 24.16
N GLY A 198 -1.25 12.73 23.84
CA GLY A 198 -2.51 12.40 23.19
C GLY A 198 -2.62 12.82 21.72
N ARG A 199 -1.53 13.32 21.10
CA ARG A 199 -1.49 13.68 19.68
C ARG A 199 -0.54 12.74 18.93
N THR A 200 -1.03 12.13 17.86
CA THR A 200 -0.20 11.34 16.93
C THR A 200 0.75 12.29 16.21
N LYS A 201 2.06 12.09 16.38
CA LYS A 201 3.04 12.81 15.56
C LYS A 201 3.19 12.10 14.22
N TYR A 202 3.39 12.87 13.17
CA TYR A 202 3.69 12.36 11.84
C TYR A 202 5.13 12.68 11.48
N ARG A 203 5.70 11.92 10.54
CA ARG A 203 6.95 12.24 9.87
C ARG A 203 6.88 11.90 8.40
N VAL A 204 7.48 12.74 7.57
CA VAL A 204 7.60 12.51 6.13
C VAL A 204 8.93 11.85 5.83
N VAL A 205 8.90 10.65 5.24
CA VAL A 205 10.10 9.84 5.00
C VAL A 205 10.04 9.15 3.64
N THR A 206 11.16 8.62 3.17
CA THR A 206 11.18 7.76 1.98
C THR A 206 10.73 6.33 2.31
N GLY A 207 10.06 5.68 1.36
CA GLY A 207 9.62 4.29 1.52
C GLY A 207 10.70 3.22 1.28
N LYS A 208 11.89 3.60 0.78
CA LYS A 208 13.02 2.69 0.50
C LYS A 208 14.12 2.83 1.57
N HIS A 209 14.89 1.77 1.76
CA HIS A 209 16.14 1.81 2.52
C HIS A 209 17.29 2.40 1.67
N PRO A 210 18.16 3.26 2.25
CA PRO A 210 18.06 3.84 3.59
C PRO A 210 16.92 4.86 3.68
N THR A 211 16.22 4.89 4.82
CA THR A 211 15.11 5.83 5.05
C THR A 211 15.66 7.24 5.22
N ILE A 212 15.22 8.14 4.36
CA ILE A 212 15.55 9.57 4.40
C ILE A 212 14.37 10.30 5.03
N ILE A 213 14.65 11.20 5.98
CA ILE A 213 13.64 12.07 6.61
C ILE A 213 13.63 13.40 5.87
N LEU A 214 12.43 13.85 5.44
CA LEU A 214 12.29 15.00 4.54
C LEU A 214 12.94 16.27 5.08
N GLY A 215 12.59 16.70 6.30
CA GLY A 215 13.14 17.92 6.87
C GLY A 215 14.67 17.89 7.01
N ARG A 216 15.27 16.72 7.30
CA ARG A 216 16.74 16.58 7.36
C ARG A 216 17.37 16.69 5.98
N TYR A 217 16.71 16.13 4.97
CA TYR A 217 17.15 16.18 3.58
C TYR A 217 17.09 17.61 3.03
N LEU A 218 16.01 18.35 3.30
CA LEU A 218 15.87 19.75 2.86
C LEU A 218 16.92 20.67 3.49
N LEU A 219 17.25 20.47 4.77
CA LEU A 219 18.25 21.27 5.49
C LEU A 219 19.70 20.76 5.36
N ASN A 220 19.95 19.70 4.58
CA ASN A 220 21.24 19.03 4.44
C ASN A 220 21.91 18.74 5.80
N ILE A 221 21.20 18.01 6.68
CA ILE A 221 21.69 17.69 8.03
C ILE A 221 22.22 16.26 8.08
N GLU A 222 23.55 16.14 8.15
CA GLU A 222 24.24 14.86 8.34
C GLU A 222 24.42 14.51 9.83
N ASP A 223 24.61 15.52 10.68
CA ASP A 223 24.82 15.34 12.11
C ASP A 223 23.58 14.74 12.80
N LYS A 224 23.78 13.64 13.51
CA LYS A 224 22.71 12.89 14.19
C LYS A 224 22.21 13.58 15.45
N ASP A 225 23.00 14.48 16.04
CA ASP A 225 22.62 15.19 17.27
C ASP A 225 21.74 16.41 17.00
N ILE A 226 21.74 16.89 15.74
CA ILE A 226 20.85 17.96 15.28
C ILE A 226 19.48 17.38 14.96
N ILE A 227 18.44 17.97 15.55
CA ILE A 227 17.04 17.70 15.26
C ILE A 227 16.48 18.81 14.38
N VAL A 228 15.52 18.46 13.52
CA VAL A 228 14.73 19.43 12.75
C VAL A 228 13.46 19.74 13.53
N ASP A 229 13.40 20.95 14.07
CA ASP A 229 12.21 21.48 14.72
C ASP A 229 11.36 22.23 13.69
N HIS A 230 10.04 22.15 13.85
CA HIS A 230 9.07 22.85 12.99
C HIS A 230 8.51 24.01 13.81
N THR A 231 8.74 25.26 13.39
CA THR A 231 8.39 26.45 14.15
C THR A 231 6.90 26.48 14.51
N ASP A 232 6.02 26.11 13.58
CA ASP A 232 4.57 26.00 13.80
C ASP A 232 4.13 24.72 14.54
N ASN A 233 5.06 23.83 14.88
CA ASN A 233 4.83 22.51 15.48
C ASN A 233 3.89 21.61 14.64
N ASN A 234 3.84 21.83 13.32
CA ASN A 234 3.16 20.99 12.34
C ASN A 234 4.20 20.19 11.51
N PRO A 235 4.33 18.86 11.70
CA PRO A 235 5.31 18.05 10.99
C PRO A 235 5.02 17.88 9.49
N LEU A 236 3.84 18.29 9.02
CA LEU A 236 3.49 18.26 7.60
C LEU A 236 3.81 19.58 6.90
N ASN A 237 4.19 20.63 7.64
CA ASN A 237 4.67 21.87 7.04
C ASN A 237 6.19 21.87 6.89
N ASN A 238 6.68 21.40 5.74
CA ASN A 238 8.11 21.22 5.46
C ASN A 238 8.70 22.37 4.63
N CYS A 239 8.05 23.55 4.60
CA CYS A 239 8.65 24.75 4.03
C CYS A 239 9.91 25.14 4.84
N LEU A 240 10.99 25.54 4.17
CA LEU A 240 12.28 25.87 4.77
C LEU A 240 12.18 26.97 5.83
N SER A 241 11.29 27.95 5.62
CA SER A 241 11.01 29.01 6.61
C SER A 241 10.41 28.48 7.91
N ASN A 242 9.74 27.32 7.86
CA ASN A 242 9.17 26.65 9.02
C ASN A 242 10.14 25.67 9.68
N LEU A 243 11.24 25.28 9.01
CA LEU A 243 12.20 24.31 9.53
C LEU A 243 13.40 25.00 10.17
N ARG A 244 13.83 24.51 11.34
CA ARG A 244 15.05 25.00 11.99
C ARG A 244 15.86 23.90 12.65
N ARG A 245 17.17 24.14 12.75
CA ARG A 245 18.12 23.26 13.46
C ARG A 245 17.96 23.47 14.96
N ALA A 246 17.71 22.38 15.69
CA ALA A 246 17.47 22.42 17.13
C ALA A 246 18.20 21.28 17.84
N THR A 247 18.58 21.52 19.09
CA THR A 247 18.91 20.45 20.04
C THR A 247 17.64 19.78 20.55
N ARG A 248 17.76 18.59 21.15
CA ARG A 248 16.64 17.91 21.86
C ARG A 248 15.95 18.82 22.87
N SER A 249 16.71 19.61 23.61
CA SER A 249 16.16 20.51 24.62
C SER A 249 15.39 21.67 23.98
N GLN A 250 15.87 22.24 22.88
CA GLN A 250 15.19 23.31 22.16
C GLN A 250 13.91 22.83 21.50
N ASN A 251 13.92 21.66 20.85
CA ASN A 251 12.72 21.05 20.28
C ASN A 251 11.67 20.72 21.35
N GLN A 252 12.05 20.48 22.61
CA GLN A 252 11.11 20.30 23.71
C GLN A 252 10.46 21.61 24.19
N MET A 253 11.12 22.76 23.99
CA MET A 253 10.56 24.07 24.32
C MET A 253 9.37 24.41 23.42
N ASN A 254 9.40 23.95 22.18
CA ASN A 254 8.34 24.15 21.19
C ASN A 254 7.18 23.14 21.33
N HIS A 255 7.04 22.48 22.48
CA HIS A 255 5.96 21.53 22.69
C HIS A 255 4.64 22.25 23.02
N GLY A 256 3.54 21.81 22.39
CA GLY A 256 2.19 22.32 22.66
C GLY A 256 1.64 21.99 24.05
N LEU A 257 0.38 22.37 24.31
CA LEU A 257 -0.30 22.07 25.59
C LEU A 257 -0.42 20.56 25.85
N GLN A 258 -0.23 20.17 27.11
CA GLN A 258 -0.43 18.80 27.57
C GLN A 258 -1.92 18.52 27.81
N THR A 259 -2.36 17.28 27.61
CA THR A 259 -3.77 16.88 27.77
C THR A 259 -4.29 16.98 29.19
N ASN A 260 -3.42 16.86 30.18
CA ASN A 260 -3.73 17.02 31.60
C ASN A 260 -3.57 18.47 32.09
N ASN A 261 -3.35 19.43 31.19
CA ASN A 261 -3.30 20.84 31.54
C ASN A 261 -4.72 21.32 31.88
N THR A 262 -4.90 21.80 33.11
CA THR A 262 -6.20 22.25 33.63
C THR A 262 -6.37 23.77 33.63
N SER A 263 -5.33 24.53 33.32
CA SER A 263 -5.35 26.00 33.32
C SER A 263 -5.56 26.61 31.94
N GLY A 264 -5.32 25.84 30.87
CA GLY A 264 -5.25 26.33 29.50
C GLY A 264 -3.88 26.92 29.12
N PHE A 265 -2.94 27.04 30.07
CA PHE A 265 -1.65 27.72 29.85
C PHE A 265 -0.48 26.87 30.37
N THR A 266 0.53 26.65 29.55
CA THR A 266 1.69 25.80 29.90
C THR A 266 2.41 26.35 31.13
N GLY A 267 2.64 25.52 32.14
CA GLY A 267 3.41 25.91 33.34
C GLY A 267 2.72 26.88 34.30
N VAL A 268 1.44 27.19 34.06
CA VAL A 268 0.57 27.91 35.01
C VAL A 268 -0.33 26.87 35.67
N VAL A 269 -0.23 26.70 36.98
CA VAL A 269 -0.95 25.64 37.72
C VAL A 269 -1.74 26.26 38.86
N LYS A 270 -3.01 25.87 39.00
CA LYS A 270 -3.84 26.29 40.13
C LYS A 270 -3.37 25.57 41.40
N ASN A 271 -2.98 26.33 42.42
CA ASN A 271 -2.61 25.83 43.74
C ASN A 271 -3.45 26.53 44.80
N LYS A 272 -4.40 25.79 45.40
CA LYS A 272 -5.44 26.34 46.29
C LYS A 272 -6.17 27.51 45.61
N ASN A 273 -6.01 28.73 46.15
CA ASN A 273 -6.66 29.95 45.68
C ASN A 273 -5.71 30.87 44.88
N LYS A 274 -4.54 30.36 44.47
CA LYS A 274 -3.54 31.11 43.71
C LYS A 274 -3.07 30.34 42.47
N TRP A 275 -2.49 31.05 41.54
CA TRP A 275 -1.89 30.54 40.31
C TRP A 275 -0.38 30.50 40.46
N HIS A 276 0.18 29.30 40.52
CA HIS A 276 1.62 29.09 40.58
C HIS A 276 2.21 29.10 39.17
N VAL A 277 3.32 29.80 38.98
CA VAL A 277 4.02 29.85 37.70
C VAL A 277 5.37 29.18 37.84
N GLN A 278 5.62 28.18 37.00
CA GLN A 278 6.86 27.43 36.95
C GLN A 278 7.32 27.26 35.50
N LEU A 279 8.62 27.19 35.27
CA LEU A 279 9.22 26.86 33.98
C LEU A 279 10.44 25.98 34.18
N ARG A 280 10.55 24.90 33.41
CA ARG A 280 11.74 24.04 33.38
C ARG A 280 12.52 24.30 32.10
N ASN A 281 13.83 24.51 32.22
CA ASN A 281 14.76 24.54 31.10
C ASN A 281 15.99 23.68 31.42
N LYS A 282 16.22 22.63 30.62
CA LYS A 282 17.25 21.60 30.85
C LYS A 282 17.12 21.03 32.27
N THR A 283 18.11 21.29 33.12
CA THR A 283 18.18 20.84 34.52
C THR A 283 17.66 21.88 35.53
N LYS A 284 17.39 23.12 35.09
CA LYS A 284 16.95 24.21 35.97
C LYS A 284 15.43 24.30 36.01
N ASN A 285 14.89 24.45 37.22
CA ASN A 285 13.48 24.74 37.49
C ASN A 285 13.37 26.18 38.02
N TYR A 286 12.61 27.01 37.32
CA TYR A 286 12.33 28.39 37.69
C TYR A 286 10.92 28.47 38.28
N HIS A 287 10.78 29.18 39.38
CA HIS A 287 9.50 29.46 40.02
C HIS A 287 9.27 30.97 40.04
N PHE A 288 8.29 31.44 39.28
CA PHE A 288 7.99 32.87 39.15
C PHE A 288 6.89 33.32 40.13
N GLY A 289 6.74 32.61 41.25
CA GLY A 289 5.84 32.99 42.33
C GLY A 289 4.40 32.48 42.18
N ASN A 290 3.51 33.09 42.97
CA ASN A 290 2.10 32.73 43.07
C ASN A 290 1.22 33.97 42.95
N TYR A 291 0.32 33.99 41.98
CA TYR A 291 -0.53 35.13 41.65
C TYR A 291 -1.97 34.89 42.07
N LYS A 292 -2.69 35.96 42.42
CA LYS A 292 -4.13 35.87 42.72
C LYS A 292 -4.95 35.72 41.43
N ASN A 293 -4.57 36.47 40.40
CA ASN A 293 -5.28 36.49 39.12
C ASN A 293 -4.57 35.61 38.09
N LEU A 294 -5.34 34.99 37.20
CA LEU A 294 -4.80 34.17 36.12
C LEU A 294 -4.00 35.02 35.12
N CYS A 295 -4.50 36.21 34.77
CA CYS A 295 -3.84 37.13 33.83
C CYS A 295 -2.41 37.49 34.23
N ASP A 296 -2.19 37.78 35.52
CA ASP A 296 -0.86 38.08 36.07
C ASP A 296 0.09 36.87 35.94
N ALA A 297 -0.42 35.67 36.21
CA ALA A 297 0.34 34.42 36.12
C ALA A 297 0.72 34.07 34.67
N VAL A 298 -0.23 34.24 33.74
CA VAL A 298 -0.02 34.03 32.31
C VAL A 298 0.99 35.02 31.76
N TYR A 299 0.90 36.30 32.14
CA TYR A 299 1.88 37.29 31.72
C TYR A 299 3.28 36.99 32.24
N ALA A 300 3.42 36.59 33.52
CA ALA A 300 4.70 36.18 34.08
C ALA A 300 5.31 34.98 33.32
N ARG A 301 4.47 33.99 32.99
CA ARG A 301 4.88 32.82 32.20
C ARG A 301 5.32 33.22 30.79
N TYR A 302 4.57 34.08 30.11
CA TYR A 302 4.87 34.56 28.77
C TYR A 302 6.24 35.25 28.71
N ILE A 303 6.52 36.19 29.63
CA ILE A 303 7.82 36.87 29.70
C ILE A 303 8.94 35.86 29.95
N ALA A 304 8.73 34.91 30.87
CA ALA A 304 9.73 33.87 31.14
C ALA A 304 10.03 33.01 29.91
N GLU A 305 9.02 32.66 29.12
CA GLU A 305 9.21 31.92 27.87
C GLU A 305 9.96 32.75 26.81
N CYS A 306 9.61 34.03 26.64
CA CYS A 306 10.33 34.92 25.73
C CYS A 306 11.82 35.02 26.06
N GLU A 307 12.15 35.18 27.35
CA GLU A 307 13.53 35.35 27.81
C GLU A 307 14.35 34.04 27.82
N ILE A 308 13.71 32.90 28.12
CA ILE A 308 14.40 31.62 28.32
C ILE A 308 14.39 30.75 27.05
N PHE A 309 13.27 30.71 26.34
CA PHE A 309 13.12 29.88 25.13
C PHE A 309 13.43 30.67 23.86
N GLY A 310 13.23 32.00 23.87
CA GLY A 310 13.50 32.86 22.72
C GLY A 310 12.72 32.40 21.49
N GLU A 311 13.44 32.21 20.39
CA GLU A 311 12.84 31.74 19.14
C GLU A 311 12.17 30.36 19.28
N PHE A 312 12.63 29.48 20.18
CA PHE A 312 12.10 28.12 20.35
C PHE A 312 10.80 28.03 21.15
N ARG A 313 10.23 29.17 21.57
CA ARG A 313 8.93 29.22 22.23
C ARG A 313 7.84 28.74 21.27
N ASN A 314 6.93 27.93 21.79
CA ASN A 314 5.70 27.58 21.06
C ASN A 314 4.74 28.77 21.01
N THR A 315 4.23 29.08 19.81
CA THR A 315 3.33 30.24 19.59
C THR A 315 1.88 29.83 19.30
N GLN A 316 1.52 28.55 19.43
CA GLN A 316 0.20 28.05 18.99
C GLN A 316 -0.97 28.61 19.80
N ASN A 317 -0.77 29.02 21.05
CA ASN A 317 -1.83 29.59 21.92
C ASN A 317 -1.59 31.07 22.23
N ASP A 318 -0.90 31.79 21.34
CA ASP A 318 -0.57 33.20 21.55
C ASP A 318 -1.81 34.08 21.63
N GLU A 319 -2.86 33.77 20.87
CA GLU A 319 -4.13 34.50 20.89
C GLU A 319 -4.74 34.48 22.30
N GLU A 320 -4.92 33.30 22.90
CA GLU A 320 -5.46 33.15 24.25
C GLU A 320 -4.53 33.74 25.32
N ILE A 321 -3.22 33.65 25.13
CA ILE A 321 -2.24 34.29 26.00
C ILE A 321 -2.45 35.81 25.97
N PHE A 322 -2.55 36.42 24.79
CA PHE A 322 -2.70 37.87 24.67
C PHE A 322 -4.03 38.38 25.23
N GLU A 323 -5.12 37.61 25.12
CA GLU A 323 -6.38 37.93 25.79
C GLU A 323 -6.19 38.04 27.31
N GLN A 324 -5.49 37.11 27.94
CA GLN A 324 -5.19 37.19 29.37
C GLN A 324 -4.23 38.33 29.70
N ILE A 325 -3.21 38.55 28.87
CA ILE A 325 -2.26 39.64 29.07
C ILE A 325 -2.98 41.00 29.03
N ASN A 326 -4.00 41.17 28.19
CA ASN A 326 -4.77 42.42 28.12
C ASN A 326 -5.55 42.72 29.41
N LEU A 327 -5.88 41.69 30.20
CA LEU A 327 -6.53 41.83 31.51
C LEU A 327 -5.53 42.07 32.67
N CYS A 328 -4.23 42.02 32.41
CA CYS A 328 -3.20 42.22 33.42
C CYS A 328 -2.91 43.72 33.64
N ASN A 329 -3.16 44.19 34.86
CA ASN A 329 -2.89 45.59 35.25
C ASN A 329 -1.47 45.80 35.78
N SER A 330 -0.75 44.73 36.14
CA SER A 330 0.53 44.80 36.86
C SER A 330 1.75 44.48 35.98
N LYS A 331 1.65 44.70 34.67
CA LYS A 331 2.64 44.25 33.67
C LYS A 331 4.08 44.65 34.01
N GLU A 332 4.31 45.94 34.26
CA GLU A 332 5.68 46.44 34.47
C GLU A 332 6.39 45.80 35.68
N SER A 333 5.66 45.68 36.81
CA SER A 333 6.18 45.06 38.02
C SER A 333 6.49 43.58 37.83
N ILE A 334 5.58 42.85 37.16
CA ILE A 334 5.75 41.42 36.87
C ILE A 334 6.94 41.20 35.94
N ARG A 335 7.04 42.00 34.86
CA ARG A 335 8.13 41.90 33.89
C ARG A 335 9.48 42.09 34.58
N ARG A 336 9.61 43.14 35.40
CA ARG A 336 10.84 43.43 36.15
C ARG A 336 11.25 42.26 37.05
N PHE A 337 10.30 41.77 37.85
CA PHE A 337 10.54 40.63 38.75
C PHE A 337 11.00 39.38 38.00
N VAL A 338 10.35 39.03 36.88
CA VAL A 338 10.70 37.86 36.08
C VAL A 338 12.12 38.00 35.51
N ILE A 339 12.47 39.15 34.94
CA ILE A 339 13.80 39.38 34.35
C ILE A 339 14.89 39.33 35.43
N GLU A 340 14.68 39.98 36.57
CA GLU A 340 15.62 39.94 37.70
C GLU A 340 15.84 38.51 38.22
N LEU A 341 14.77 37.72 38.33
CA LEU A 341 14.85 36.32 38.75
C LEU A 341 15.61 35.47 37.74
N ILE A 342 15.38 35.68 36.43
CA ILE A 342 16.12 34.95 35.39
C ILE A 342 17.61 35.28 35.45
N ASN A 343 17.94 36.57 35.59
CA ASN A 343 19.32 37.02 35.63
C ASN A 343 20.06 36.57 36.90
N SER A 344 19.38 36.37 38.03
CA SER A 344 20.00 35.81 39.24
C SER A 344 20.35 34.32 39.13
N HIS A 345 19.79 33.63 38.14
CA HIS A 345 20.04 32.21 37.89
C HIS A 345 20.96 31.95 36.68
N LYS A 346 21.34 32.99 35.93
CA LYS A 346 22.35 32.92 34.87
C LYS A 346 23.73 32.89 35.50
#